data_AF-A0A7T1TCE0-F1
#
_entry.id   AF-A0A7T1TCE0-F1
#
_cell.length_a   1.000
_cell.length_b   1.000
_cell.length_c   1.000
_cell.angle_alpha   90.00
_cell.angle_beta   90.00
_cell.angle_gamma   90.00
#
_symmetry.space_group_name_H-M   'P 1'
#
loop_
_entity.id
_entity.type
_entity.pdbx_description
1 polymer ?
#
loop_
_entity_poly.entity_id
_entity_poly.type
_entity_poly.pdbx_seq_one_letter_code
_entity_poly.pdbx_strand_id
1 'polypeptide(L)'
;MGIPVEVQRFIEKLTFADPEDIHESLQESMGEDWMALPVWARNLAFRLLCLQRPDDAEILGQAGSDLLSFGPDWDDHAEELLARSQELKTRKEE
;
A
#
# COMPACT_ATOMS: atom_id res chain seq x y z
N MET A 1 -0.72 23.81 -11.96
CA MET A 1 0.19 22.72 -12.37
C MET A 1 -0.66 21.46 -12.39
N GLY A 2 -0.72 20.74 -13.51
CA GLY A 2 -1.57 19.55 -13.64
C GLY A 2 -1.02 18.36 -12.84
N ILE A 3 -1.86 17.35 -12.61
CA ILE A 3 -1.43 16.07 -12.05
C ILE A 3 -0.43 15.43 -13.04
N PRO A 4 0.75 14.93 -12.59
CA PRO A 4 1.67 14.21 -13.48
C PRO A 4 0.97 13.03 -14.17
N VAL A 5 1.33 12.76 -15.43
CA VAL A 5 0.67 11.73 -16.26
C VAL A 5 0.69 10.35 -15.58
N GLU A 6 1.77 10.00 -14.89
CA GLU A 6 1.86 8.72 -14.18
C GLU A 6 0.89 8.63 -13.00
N VAL A 7 0.70 9.72 -12.26
CA VAL A 7 -0.31 9.78 -11.18
C VAL A 7 -1.71 9.65 -11.76
N GLN A 8 -1.99 10.28 -12.91
CA GLN A 8 -3.29 10.13 -13.58
C GLN A 8 -3.53 8.67 -14.01
N ARG A 9 -2.57 8.04 -14.69
CA ARG A 9 -2.68 6.65 -15.12
C ARG A 9 -2.87 5.69 -13.95
N PHE A 10 -2.14 5.93 -12.85
CA PHE A 10 -2.27 5.15 -11.63
C PHE A 10 -3.69 5.22 -11.06
N ILE A 11 -4.27 6.42 -10.95
CA ILE A 11 -5.63 6.60 -10.42
C ILE A 11 -6.70 6.00 -11.35
N GLU A 12 -6.53 6.12 -12.68
CA GLU A 12 -7.43 5.49 -13.64
C GLU A 12 -7.45 3.96 -13.49
N LYS A 13 -6.27 3.32 -13.35
CA LYS A 13 -6.16 1.89 -13.06
C LYS A 13 -6.81 1.54 -11.72
N LEU A 14 -6.46 2.26 -10.65
CA LEU A 14 -6.91 2.02 -9.28
C LEU A 14 -8.46 1.98 -9.15
N THR A 15 -9.16 2.75 -9.96
CA THR A 15 -10.62 2.90 -9.86
C THR A 15 -11.38 1.61 -10.18
N PHE A 16 -10.85 0.75 -11.05
CA PHE A 16 -11.54 -0.45 -11.54
C PHE A 16 -10.70 -1.72 -11.46
N ALA A 17 -9.49 -1.64 -10.92
CA ALA A 17 -8.54 -2.74 -10.87
C ALA A 17 -8.88 -3.74 -9.74
N ASP A 18 -8.67 -5.02 -10.04
CA ASP A 18 -8.63 -6.10 -9.06
C ASP A 18 -7.41 -5.93 -8.11
N PRO A 19 -7.41 -6.54 -6.91
CA PRO A 19 -6.35 -6.29 -5.93
C PRO A 19 -4.96 -6.73 -6.42
N GLU A 20 -4.87 -7.73 -7.28
CA GLU A 20 -3.64 -8.15 -7.95
C GLU A 20 -3.07 -7.02 -8.82
N ASP A 21 -3.92 -6.42 -9.67
CA ASP A 21 -3.54 -5.36 -10.61
C ASP A 21 -3.14 -4.07 -9.88
N ILE A 22 -3.83 -3.75 -8.78
CA ILE A 22 -3.47 -2.63 -7.90
C ILE A 22 -2.08 -2.87 -7.29
N HIS A 23 -1.83 -4.09 -6.79
CA HIS A 23 -0.57 -4.42 -6.15
C HIS A 23 0.59 -4.39 -7.16
N GLU A 24 0.42 -5.00 -8.34
CA GLU A 24 1.42 -4.98 -9.41
C GLU A 24 1.75 -3.54 -9.83
N SER A 25 0.73 -2.73 -10.12
CA SER A 25 0.93 -1.33 -10.54
C SER A 25 1.62 -0.48 -9.47
N LEU A 26 1.34 -0.76 -8.19
CA LEU A 26 2.00 -0.09 -7.07
C LEU A 26 3.47 -0.51 -6.96
N GLN A 27 3.77 -1.81 -7.09
CA GLN A 27 5.15 -2.33 -7.04
C GLN A 27 5.99 -1.86 -8.24
N GLU A 28 5.41 -1.81 -9.44
CA GLU A 28 6.05 -1.22 -10.62
C GLU A 28 6.44 0.24 -10.35
N SER A 29 5.48 1.05 -9.88
CA SER A 29 5.71 2.48 -9.62
C SER A 29 6.77 2.69 -8.53
N MET A 30 6.74 1.90 -7.45
CA MET A 30 7.71 2.00 -6.36
C MET A 30 9.09 1.47 -6.73
N GLY A 31 9.18 0.51 -7.65
CA GLY A 31 10.43 -0.07 -8.14
C GLY A 31 11.20 0.84 -9.09
N GLU A 32 10.50 1.63 -9.91
CA GLU A 32 11.12 2.60 -10.82
C GLU A 32 11.66 3.82 -10.08
N ASP A 33 10.83 4.43 -9.23
CA ASP A 33 11.20 5.50 -8.31
C ASP A 33 10.20 5.52 -7.17
N TRP A 34 10.67 5.21 -5.95
CA TRP A 34 9.82 5.17 -4.76
C TRP A 34 9.06 6.49 -4.49
N MET A 35 9.56 7.61 -5.03
CA MET A 35 8.95 8.94 -4.97
C MET A 35 8.07 9.29 -6.19
N ALA A 36 7.95 8.42 -7.18
CA ALA A 36 7.15 8.64 -8.38
C ALA A 36 5.66 8.89 -8.06
N LEU A 37 5.17 8.23 -7.01
CA LEU A 37 3.83 8.46 -6.49
C LEU A 37 3.87 9.41 -5.29
N PRO A 38 2.93 10.36 -5.21
CA PRO A 38 2.76 11.13 -3.99
C PRO A 38 2.25 10.23 -2.86
N VAL A 39 2.61 10.57 -1.62
CA VAL A 39 2.28 9.80 -0.41
C VAL A 39 0.79 9.46 -0.34
N TRP A 40 -0.09 10.41 -0.65
CA TRP A 40 -1.54 10.19 -0.60
C TRP A 40 -2.01 9.09 -1.58
N ALA A 41 -1.35 8.93 -2.74
CA ALA A 41 -1.73 7.94 -3.74
C ALA A 41 -1.31 6.54 -3.31
N ARG A 42 -0.10 6.38 -2.74
CA ARG A 42 0.35 5.10 -2.16
C ARG A 42 -0.51 4.69 -0.98
N ASN A 43 -0.79 5.61 -0.06
CA ASN A 43 -1.67 5.35 1.09
C ASN A 43 -3.06 4.88 0.66
N LEU A 44 -3.64 5.53 -0.35
CA LEU A 44 -4.95 5.12 -0.88
C LEU A 44 -4.89 3.71 -1.48
N ALA A 45 -3.86 3.40 -2.24
CA ALA A 45 -3.68 2.08 -2.86
C ALA A 45 -3.49 0.97 -1.82
N PHE A 46 -2.59 1.17 -0.85
CA PHE A 46 -2.43 0.22 0.26
C PHE A 46 -3.72 0.05 1.05
N ARG A 47 -4.50 1.13 1.27
CA ARG A 47 -5.77 1.04 1.98
C ARG A 47 -6.79 0.18 1.24
N LEU A 48 -6.89 0.33 -0.09
CA LEU A 48 -7.76 -0.49 -0.92
C LEU A 48 -7.31 -1.96 -0.92
N LEU A 49 -6.00 -2.21 -1.04
CA LEU A 49 -5.44 -3.56 -0.94
C LEU A 49 -5.77 -4.21 0.41
N CYS A 50 -5.59 -3.50 1.53
CA CYS A 50 -5.93 -4.00 2.86
C CYS A 50 -7.44 -4.27 3.04
N LEU A 51 -8.32 -3.52 2.35
CA LEU A 51 -9.77 -3.77 2.39
C LEU A 51 -10.17 -5.00 1.58
N GLN A 52 -9.53 -5.20 0.42
CA GLN A 52 -9.83 -6.32 -0.47
C GLN A 52 -9.16 -7.62 -0.01
N ARG A 53 -8.03 -7.52 0.69
CA ARG A 53 -7.24 -8.64 1.21
C ARG A 53 -6.86 -8.44 2.68
N PRO A 54 -7.83 -8.49 3.60
CA PRO A 54 -7.62 -8.15 5.01
C PRO A 54 -6.68 -9.09 5.78
N ASP A 55 -6.44 -10.29 5.25
CA ASP A 55 -5.60 -11.32 5.88
C ASP A 55 -4.30 -11.60 5.09
N ASP A 56 -3.97 -10.77 4.11
CA ASP A 56 -2.71 -10.86 3.37
C ASP A 56 -1.59 -10.20 4.19
N ALA A 57 -0.82 -11.04 4.88
CA ALA A 57 0.20 -10.59 5.80
C ALA A 57 1.29 -9.73 5.14
N GLU A 58 1.64 -9.99 3.87
CA GLU A 58 2.66 -9.20 3.18
C GLU A 58 2.15 -7.82 2.84
N ILE A 59 0.91 -7.71 2.35
CA ILE A 59 0.27 -6.41 2.06
C ILE A 59 0.17 -5.56 3.33
N LEU A 60 -0.26 -6.15 4.45
CA LEU A 60 -0.34 -5.43 5.73
C LEU A 60 1.03 -4.93 6.19
N GLY A 61 2.08 -5.76 6.04
CA GLY A 61 3.44 -5.40 6.43
C GLY A 61 4.02 -4.27 5.56
N GLN A 62 3.78 -4.33 4.26
CA GLN A 62 4.20 -3.31 3.31
C GLN A 62 3.48 -1.98 3.57
N ALA A 63 2.16 -2.02 3.78
CA ALA A 63 1.35 -0.86 4.07
C ALA A 63 1.79 -0.15 5.36
N GLY A 64 2.01 -0.89 6.46
CA GLY A 64 2.52 -0.31 7.70
C GLY A 64 3.90 0.33 7.52
N SER A 65 4.80 -0.33 6.79
CA SER A 65 6.15 0.20 6.53
C SER A 65 6.13 1.47 5.68
N ASP A 66 5.29 1.54 4.65
CA ASP A 66 5.13 2.76 3.84
C ASP A 66 4.55 3.91 4.67
N LEU A 67 3.55 3.64 5.53
CA LEU A 67 2.97 4.67 6.40
C LEU A 67 4.00 5.29 7.36
N LEU A 68 4.82 4.48 8.04
CA LEU A 68 5.87 4.97 8.95
C LEU A 68 6.92 5.85 8.25
N SER A 69 7.03 5.77 6.92
CA SER A 69 8.02 6.51 6.16
C SER A 69 7.68 8.00 6.01
N PHE A 70 6.47 8.46 6.38
CA PHE A 70 5.99 9.82 6.06
C PHE A 70 5.42 10.63 7.25
N GLY A 71 5.95 10.40 8.45
CA GLY A 71 5.69 11.24 9.63
C GLY A 71 4.61 10.70 10.56
N PRO A 72 4.54 11.22 11.80
CA PRO A 72 3.95 10.51 12.93
C PRO A 72 2.42 10.49 12.97
N ASP A 73 1.74 11.16 12.03
CA ASP A 73 0.29 11.32 12.04
C ASP A 73 -0.46 9.98 11.98
N TRP A 74 0.20 8.93 11.47
CA TRP A 74 -0.41 7.62 11.24
C TRP A 74 0.36 6.46 11.90
N ASP A 75 1.29 6.74 12.83
CA ASP A 75 2.14 5.73 13.43
C ASP A 75 1.33 4.63 14.14
N ASP A 76 0.31 4.99 14.92
CA ASP A 76 -0.57 4.03 15.60
C ASP A 76 -1.23 3.06 14.60
N HIS A 77 -1.68 3.57 13.44
CA HIS A 77 -2.28 2.73 12.40
C HIS A 77 -1.24 1.84 11.72
N ALA A 78 -0.04 2.35 11.51
CA ALA A 78 1.05 1.60 10.93
C ALA A 78 1.50 0.45 11.85
N GLU A 79 1.63 0.72 13.15
CA GLU A 79 1.96 -0.27 14.17
C GLU A 79 0.88 -1.37 14.24
N GLU A 80 -0.41 -1.03 14.15
CA GLU A 80 -1.50 -2.01 14.10
C GLU A 80 -1.37 -2.93 12.87
N LEU A 81 -1.11 -2.37 11.69
CA LEU A 81 -0.92 -3.14 10.45
C LEU A 81 0.27 -4.09 10.56
N LEU A 82 1.39 -3.62 11.11
CA LEU A 82 2.60 -4.43 11.32
C LEU A 82 2.36 -5.55 12.34
N ALA A 83 1.67 -5.26 13.44
CA ALA A 83 1.32 -6.26 14.45
C ALA A 83 0.45 -7.38 13.86
N ARG A 84 -0.58 -7.01 13.08
CA ARG A 84 -1.46 -7.97 12.40
C ARG A 84 -0.71 -8.79 11.34
N SER A 85 0.17 -8.15 10.57
CA SER A 85 1.05 -8.85 9.62
C SER A 85 1.87 -9.94 10.34
N GLN A 86 2.50 -9.59 11.46
CA GLN A 86 3.30 -10.53 12.23
C GLN A 86 2.46 -11.68 12.81
N GLU A 87 1.28 -11.39 13.37
CA GLU A 87 0.36 -12.40 13.88
C GLU A 87 -0.02 -13.41 12.79
N LEU A 88 -0.37 -12.93 11.60
CA LEU A 88 -0.74 -13.77 10.47
C LEU A 88 0.42 -14.62 9.96
N LYS A 89 1.65 -14.09 9.96
CA LYS A 89 2.86 -14.83 9.61
C LYS A 89 3.10 -15.97 10.60
N THR A 90 3.05 -15.69 11.90
CA THR A 90 3.21 -16.70 12.96
C THR A 90 2.16 -17.82 12.83
N ARG A 91 0.88 -17.48 12.63
CA ARG A 91 -0.21 -18.47 12.50
C ARG A 91 -0.06 -19.38 11.28
N LYS A 92 0.67 -18.97 10.24
CA LYS A 92 0.89 -19.77 9.02
C LYS A 92 2.04 -20.77 9.17
N GLU A 93 2.90 -20.58 10.18
CA GLU A 93 4.05 -21.44 10.48
C GLU A 93 3.70 -22.55 11.49
N GLU A 94 2.59 -22.42 12.21
CA GLU A 94 1.97 -23.42 13.11
C GLU A 94 1.17 -24.49 12.36
#